data_AF-X1JZT4-F1
#
_entry.id   AF-X1JZT4-F1
#
_cell.length_a   1.000
_cell.length_b   1.000
_cell.length_c   1.000
_cell.angle_alpha   90.00
_cell.angle_beta   90.00
_cell.angle_gamma   90.00
#
_symmetry.space_group_name_H-M   'P 1'
#
loop_
_entity.id
_entity.type
_entity.pdbx_description
1 polymer ?
#
loop_
_entity_poly.entity_id
_entity_poly.type
_entity_poly.pdbx_seq_one_letter_code
_entity_poly.pdbx_strand_id
1 'polypeptide(L)'
;MAKPFIAVFNVGPKTINKGEEVTFIWQIVNSTTRHLTDKGGIGPAGAWVTKPTSTKTYTLTAGNPEGTVNKKQTVTVIQPPAPPPPPPPP
;
A
#
# COMPACT_ATOMS: atom_id res chain seq x y z
N MET A 1 9.63 23.00 -14.62
CA MET A 1 9.77 21.52 -14.68
C MET A 1 8.42 20.93 -15.08
N ALA A 2 8.28 19.64 -15.35
CA ALA A 2 6.96 19.04 -15.61
C ALA A 2 6.31 18.55 -14.30
N LYS A 3 4.97 18.54 -14.24
CA LYS A 3 4.20 18.02 -13.10
C LYS A 3 4.55 16.54 -12.86
N PRO A 4 4.69 16.06 -11.60
CA PRO A 4 4.99 14.67 -11.35
C PRO A 4 3.83 13.80 -11.80
N PHE A 5 4.13 12.58 -12.23
CA PHE A 5 3.10 11.58 -12.49
C PHE A 5 3.57 10.20 -12.06
N ILE A 6 2.59 9.40 -11.60
CA ILE A 6 2.80 8.02 -11.19
C ILE A 6 2.51 7.14 -12.40
N ALA A 7 3.58 6.69 -13.06
CA ALA A 7 3.51 5.82 -14.24
C ALA A 7 3.01 4.42 -13.86
N VAL A 8 3.55 3.86 -12.78
CA VAL A 8 3.19 2.54 -12.27
C VAL A 8 2.92 2.62 -10.78
N PHE A 9 1.82 2.02 -10.34
CA PHE A 9 1.58 1.71 -8.93
C PHE A 9 0.66 0.49 -8.83
N ASN A 10 1.27 -0.68 -8.77
CA ASN A 10 0.58 -1.96 -8.73
C ASN A 10 0.84 -2.65 -7.40
N VAL A 11 -0.14 -3.43 -6.96
CA VAL A 11 0.01 -4.42 -5.89
C VAL A 11 -0.53 -5.75 -6.37
N GLY A 12 0.14 -6.83 -6.00
CA GLY A 12 -0.37 -8.18 -6.20
C GLY A 12 0.19 -9.15 -5.15
N PRO A 13 -0.64 -10.09 -4.67
CA PRO A 13 -2.10 -10.19 -4.84
C PRO A 13 -2.89 -9.06 -4.15
N LYS A 14 -4.11 -8.76 -4.62
CA LYS A 14 -5.02 -7.76 -4.01
C LYS A 14 -5.89 -8.32 -2.89
N THR A 15 -6.05 -9.63 -2.84
CA THR A 15 -6.79 -10.35 -1.82
C THR A 15 -5.89 -11.43 -1.27
N ILE A 16 -5.73 -11.46 0.04
CA ILE A 16 -4.84 -12.39 0.74
C ILE A 16 -5.50 -12.94 2.00
N ASN A 17 -5.03 -14.08 2.48
CA ASN A 17 -5.27 -14.50 3.85
C ASN A 17 -4.42 -13.67 4.82
N LYS A 18 -4.86 -13.58 6.08
CA LYS A 18 -4.15 -12.85 7.13
C LYS A 18 -2.67 -13.25 7.21
N GLY A 19 -1.78 -12.27 7.03
CA GLY A 19 -0.33 -12.45 7.18
C GLY A 19 0.39 -13.00 5.94
N GLU A 20 -0.32 -13.21 4.83
CA GLU A 20 0.32 -13.51 3.54
C GLU A 20 1.02 -12.27 2.95
N GLU A 21 1.91 -12.53 1.99
CA GLU A 21 2.71 -11.51 1.34
C GLU A 21 1.97 -10.83 0.19
N VAL A 22 2.19 -9.52 0.09
CA VAL A 22 1.83 -8.72 -1.08
C VAL A 22 3.04 -7.94 -1.56
N THR A 23 3.16 -7.82 -2.87
CA THR A 23 4.25 -7.07 -3.51
C THR A 23 3.70 -5.82 -4.15
N PHE A 24 4.24 -4.67 -3.77
CA PHE A 24 4.05 -3.38 -4.41
C PHE A 24 5.17 -3.13 -5.41
N ILE A 25 4.82 -2.60 -6.58
CA ILE A 25 5.78 -2.14 -7.60
C ILE A 25 5.35 -0.76 -8.05
N TRP A 26 6.30 0.17 -8.13
CA TRP A 26 6.03 1.55 -8.55
C TRP A 26 7.09 2.12 -9.48
N GLN A 27 6.64 3.11 -10.25
CA GLN A 27 7.48 3.98 -11.06
C GLN A 27 6.85 5.38 -11.09
N ILE A 28 7.66 6.38 -10.79
CA ILE A 28 7.28 7.78 -10.59
C ILE A 28 8.26 8.63 -11.39
N VAL A 29 7.73 9.62 -12.11
CA VAL A 29 8.52 10.51 -12.98
C VAL A 29 8.32 11.95 -12.53
N ASN A 30 9.37 12.77 -12.68
CA ASN A 30 9.40 14.20 -12.35
C ASN A 30 9.06 14.53 -10.87
N SER A 31 9.28 13.63 -9.92
CA SER A 31 9.04 13.86 -8.49
C SER A 31 10.34 14.14 -7.72
N THR A 32 10.31 15.08 -6.78
CA THR A 32 11.38 15.30 -5.79
C THR A 32 11.04 14.68 -4.43
N THR A 33 9.76 14.68 -4.04
CA THR A 33 9.26 14.04 -2.82
C THR A 33 8.42 12.81 -3.18
N ARG A 34 8.59 11.71 -2.44
CA ARG A 34 7.91 10.43 -2.68
C ARG A 34 7.69 9.71 -1.36
N HIS A 35 6.47 9.26 -1.12
CA HIS A 35 6.09 8.58 0.12
C HIS A 35 5.05 7.50 -0.16
N LEU A 36 5.22 6.33 0.45
CA LEU A 36 4.24 5.24 0.43
C LEU A 36 3.82 4.93 1.86
N THR A 37 2.51 4.86 2.11
CA THR A 37 1.94 4.49 3.42
C THR A 37 2.61 3.22 3.98
N ASP A 38 2.92 3.23 5.28
CA ASP A 38 3.64 2.19 6.03
C ASP A 38 5.12 1.98 5.64
N LYS A 39 5.54 2.30 4.40
CA LYS A 39 6.94 2.16 3.95
C LYS A 39 7.79 3.40 4.21
N GLY A 40 7.19 4.59 4.19
CA GLY A 40 7.89 5.86 4.33
C GLY A 40 8.40 6.42 3.00
N GLY A 41 9.55 7.10 3.05
CA GLY A 41 10.22 7.65 1.86
C GLY A 41 10.72 6.54 0.92
N ILE A 42 10.57 6.75 -0.39
CA ILE A 42 10.93 5.78 -1.42
C ILE A 42 11.65 6.44 -2.60
N GLY A 43 12.33 5.62 -3.41
CA GLY A 43 12.94 6.03 -4.68
C GLY A 43 11.91 6.19 -5.82
N PRO A 44 12.32 6.75 -6.97
CA PRO A 44 11.44 6.97 -8.12
C PRO A 44 10.90 5.67 -8.72
N ALA A 45 11.62 4.56 -8.59
CA ALA A 45 11.14 3.22 -8.92
C ALA A 45 11.55 2.24 -7.83
N GLY A 46 10.81 1.15 -7.68
CA GLY A 46 11.15 0.11 -6.73
C GLY A 46 10.07 -0.94 -6.55
N ALA A 47 10.40 -1.92 -5.70
CA ALA A 47 9.50 -2.95 -5.23
C ALA A 47 9.54 -3.03 -3.70
N TRP A 48 8.41 -3.39 -3.09
CA TRP A 48 8.30 -3.58 -1.65
C TRP A 48 7.35 -4.73 -1.33
N VAL A 49 7.82 -5.66 -0.50
CA VAL A 49 7.02 -6.77 0.01
C VAL A 49 6.58 -6.46 1.43
N THR A 50 5.31 -6.71 1.74
CA THR A 50 4.74 -6.54 3.08
C THR A 50 3.70 -7.63 3.38
N LYS A 51 3.39 -7.83 4.66
CA LYS A 51 2.45 -8.85 5.16
C LYS A 51 1.32 -8.21 5.97
N PRO A 52 0.29 -7.62 5.34
CA PRO A 52 -0.79 -6.99 6.08
C PRO A 52 -1.63 -8.04 6.82
N THR A 53 -2.01 -7.69 8.05
CA THR A 53 -2.87 -8.53 8.91
C THR A 53 -4.33 -8.08 8.94
N SER A 54 -4.64 -6.96 8.30
CA SER A 54 -5.97 -6.39 8.16
C SER A 54 -6.09 -5.68 6.81
N THR A 55 -7.31 -5.60 6.28
CA THR A 55 -7.62 -4.89 5.04
C THR A 55 -7.12 -3.46 5.15
N LYS A 56 -6.26 -3.07 4.20
CA LYS A 56 -5.58 -1.78 4.25
C LYS A 56 -5.51 -1.14 2.87
N THR A 57 -5.68 0.18 2.86
CA THR A 57 -5.47 1.01 1.67
C THR A 57 -4.12 1.69 1.75
N TYR A 58 -3.27 1.43 0.76
CA TYR A 58 -1.95 2.01 0.61
C TYR A 58 -2.01 3.19 -0.33
N THR A 59 -1.48 4.33 0.10
CA THR A 59 -1.42 5.56 -0.71
C THR A 59 0.03 5.86 -1.07
N LEU A 60 0.29 5.99 -2.36
CA LEU A 60 1.53 6.52 -2.90
C LEU A 60 1.32 8.00 -3.21
N THR A 61 2.15 8.85 -2.62
CA THR A 61 2.16 10.30 -2.83
C THR A 61 3.50 10.71 -3.44
N ALA A 62 3.47 11.48 -4.52
CA ALA A 62 4.65 12.04 -5.17
C ALA A 62 4.45 13.53 -5.45
N GLY A 63 5.47 14.34 -5.18
CA GLY A 63 5.39 15.79 -5.33
C GLY A 63 6.66 16.39 -5.90
N ASN A 64 6.53 17.58 -6.46
CA ASN A 64 7.60 18.50 -6.80
C ASN A 64 7.07 19.95 -6.67
N PRO A 65 7.87 21.00 -6.93
CA PRO A 65 7.40 22.39 -6.88
C PRO A 65 6.21 22.72 -7.80
N GLU A 66 6.01 21.97 -8.89
CA GLU A 66 4.88 22.13 -9.83
C GLU A 66 3.59 21.46 -9.32
N GLY A 67 3.68 20.63 -8.28
CA GLY A 67 2.52 20.08 -7.59
C GLY A 67 2.68 18.64 -7.09
N THR A 68 1.55 18.07 -6.67
CA THR A 68 1.48 16.74 -6.03
C THR A 68 0.49 15.85 -6.77
N VAL A 69 0.82 14.55 -6.84
CA VAL A 69 -0.03 13.48 -7.34
C VAL A 69 -0.06 12.33 -6.34
N ASN A 70 -1.17 11.60 -6.31
CA ASN A 70 -1.32 10.43 -5.46
C ASN A 70 -2.06 9.30 -6.18
N LYS A 71 -1.73 8.06 -5.84
CA LYS A 71 -2.48 6.86 -6.24
C LYS A 71 -2.73 5.97 -5.02
N LYS A 72 -3.86 5.26 -5.05
CA LYS A 72 -4.27 4.35 -3.97
C LYS A 72 -4.38 2.93 -4.49
N GLN A 73 -4.07 1.98 -3.63
CA GLN A 73 -4.26 0.58 -3.88
C GLN A 73 -4.71 -0.11 -2.60
N THR A 74 -5.78 -0.89 -2.69
CA THR A 74 -6.37 -1.57 -1.52
C THR A 74 -6.03 -3.05 -1.56
N VAL A 75 -5.55 -3.55 -0.42
CA VAL A 75 -5.32 -4.97 -0.17
C VAL A 75 -6.39 -5.44 0.80
N THR A 76 -7.21 -6.38 0.35
CA THR A 76 -8.22 -7.05 1.15
C THR A 76 -7.60 -8.23 1.87
N VAL A 77 -7.74 -8.27 3.19
CA VAL A 77 -7.25 -9.37 4.03
C VAL A 77 -8.44 -10.19 4.53
N ILE A 78 -8.51 -11.44 4.09
CA ILE A 78 -9.45 -12.43 4.59
C ILE A 78 -8.99 -12.82 6.00
N GLN A 79 -9.83 -12.52 6.98
CA GLN A 79 -9.60 -12.89 8.37
C GLN A 79 -10.22 -14.26 8.65
N PRO A 80 -9.57 -15.08 9.50
CA PRO A 80 -10.22 -16.28 10.02
C PRO A 80 -11.47 -15.90 10.83
N PRO A 81 -12.46 -16.80 10.95
CA PRO A 81 -13.61 -16.59 11.82
C PRO A 81 -13.16 -16.23 13.24
N ALA A 82 -13.89 -15.32 13.89
CA ALA A 82 -13.65 -15.05 15.30
C ALA A 82 -13.86 -16.34 16.12
N PRO A 83 -13.05 -16.58 17.17
CA PRO A 83 -13.35 -17.65 18.11
C PRO A 83 -14.79 -17.52 18.64
N PRO A 84 -15.49 -18.63 18.90
CA PRO A 84 -16.79 -18.55 19.56
C PRO A 84 -16.64 -17.82 20.90
N PRO A 85 -17.66 -17.05 21.32
CA PRO A 85 -17.64 -16.40 22.62
C PRO A 85 -17.46 -17.45 23.72
N PRO A 86 -16.71 -17.13 24.80
CA PRO A 86 -16.60 -18.03 25.94
C PRO A 86 -17.98 -18.33 26.53
N PRO A 87 -18.20 -19.53 27.12
CA PRO A 87 -19.44 -19.84 27.80
C PRO A 87 -19.74 -18.80 28.90
N PRO A 88 -21.02 -18.48 29.18
CA PRO A 88 -21.37 -17.68 30.35
C PRO A 88 -20.84 -18.34 31.63
N PRO A 89 -20.39 -17.57 32.64
CA PRO A 89 -20.10 -18.11 33.96
C PRO A 89 -21.34 -18.80 34.58
N PRO A 90 -21.15 -19.82 35.44
CA PRO A 90 -22.24 -20.48 36.16
C PRO A 90 -22.93 -19.57 37.19
#